data_AF-A0A0K3B4C7-F1
#
_entry.id   AF-A0A0K3B4C7-F1
#
_cell.length_a   1.000
_cell.length_b   1.000
_cell.length_c   1.000
_cell.angle_alpha   90.00
_cell.angle_beta   90.00
_cell.angle_gamma   90.00
#
_symmetry.space_group_name_H-M   'P 1'
#
loop_
_entity.id
_entity.type
_entity.pdbx_description
1 polymer ?
#
loop_
_entity_poly.entity_id
_entity_poly.type
_entity_poly.pdbx_seq_one_letter_code
_entity_poly.pdbx_strand_id
1 'polypeptide(L)'
;MSLVDELERLKQLYISGALSDDEFDAAKQRLLQERQRPPVRRNSVGRAANRYVNYQMIAGAVGLVLFLVVLFTVILPTMTKTRAPAPPPTSVAPVVTYTYPEVAPGPTVTITEVTPEPR
;
A
#
# COMPACT_ATOMS: atom_id res chain seq x y z
N MET A 1 17.95 -38.10 -14.16
CA MET A 1 18.81 -39.25 -14.52
C MET A 1 17.98 -40.50 -14.40
N SER A 2 18.04 -41.38 -15.39
CA SER A 2 17.32 -42.65 -15.39
C SER A 2 18.19 -43.76 -14.78
N LEU A 3 17.56 -44.81 -14.24
CA LEU A 3 18.27 -45.99 -13.73
C LEU A 3 19.18 -46.63 -14.79
N VAL A 4 18.76 -46.55 -16.06
CA VAL A 4 19.51 -47.08 -17.19
C VAL A 4 20.80 -46.27 -17.38
N ASP A 5 20.73 -44.95 -17.29
CA ASP A 5 21.89 -44.06 -17.41
C ASP A 5 22.91 -44.33 -16.28
N GLU A 6 22.43 -44.60 -15.06
CA GLU A 6 23.27 -44.88 -13.90
C GLU A 6 23.95 -46.26 -13.98
N LEU A 7 23.25 -47.28 -14.47
CA LEU A 7 23.80 -48.61 -14.73
C LEU A 7 24.83 -48.59 -15.86
N GLU A 8 24.58 -47.81 -16.91
CA GLU A 8 25.50 -47.67 -18.03
C GLU A 8 26.79 -46.96 -17.60
N ARG A 9 26.69 -45.93 -16.77
CA ARG A 9 27.85 -45.27 -16.15
C ARG A 9 28.67 -46.22 -15.27
N LEU A 10 28.01 -47.06 -14.47
CA LEU A 10 28.69 -48.10 -13.68
C LEU A 10 29.44 -49.10 -14.55
N LYS A 11 28.81 -49.55 -15.65
CA LYS A 11 29.42 -50.47 -16.61
C LYS A 11 30.64 -49.82 -17.27
N GLN A 12 30.56 -48.54 -17.60
CA GLN A 12 31.68 -47.81 -18.20
C GLN A 12 32.88 -47.70 -17.25
N LEU A 13 32.62 -47.43 -15.96
CA LEU A 13 33.67 -47.38 -14.93
C LEU A 13 34.31 -48.75 -14.67
N TYR A 14 33.51 -49.81 -14.76
CA TYR A 14 34.00 -51.18 -14.67
C TYR A 14 34.91 -51.55 -15.85
N ILE A 15 34.49 -51.24 -17.09
CA ILE A 15 35.29 -51.49 -18.30
C ILE A 15 36.58 -50.66 -18.29
N SER A 16 36.56 -49.44 -17.74
CA SER A 16 37.76 -48.62 -17.59
C SER A 16 38.71 -49.11 -16.49
N GLY A 17 38.38 -50.18 -15.78
CA GLY A 17 39.15 -50.71 -14.65
C GLY A 17 39.15 -49.80 -13.42
N ALA A 18 38.23 -48.82 -13.35
CA ALA A 18 38.12 -47.89 -12.23
C ALA A 18 37.34 -48.50 -11.05
N LEU A 19 36.57 -49.56 -11.31
CA LEU A 19 35.93 -50.40 -10.30
C LEU A 19 36.38 -51.85 -10.48
N SER A 20 36.63 -52.52 -9.36
CA SER A 20 36.80 -53.97 -9.29
C SER A 20 35.45 -54.70 -9.46
N ASP A 21 35.50 -56.01 -9.73
CA ASP A 21 34.31 -56.87 -9.85
C ASP A 21 33.41 -56.77 -8.61
N ASP A 22 34.01 -56.84 -7.42
CA ASP A 22 33.31 -56.78 -6.13
C ASP A 22 32.61 -55.43 -5.92
N GLU A 23 33.27 -54.33 -6.31
CA GLU A 23 32.72 -52.97 -6.19
C GLU A 23 31.58 -52.75 -7.19
N PHE A 24 31.70 -53.28 -8.40
CA PHE A 24 30.67 -53.18 -9.42
C PHE A 24 29.39 -53.90 -8.98
N ASP A 25 29.51 -55.13 -8.47
CA ASP A 25 28.36 -55.89 -7.99
C ASP A 25 27.72 -55.25 -6.75
N ALA A 26 28.52 -54.75 -5.81
CA ALA A 26 28.03 -54.01 -4.65
C ALA A 26 27.29 -52.73 -5.06
N ALA A 27 27.81 -51.98 -6.04
CA ALA A 27 27.20 -50.74 -6.52
C ALA A 27 25.91 -50.99 -7.33
N LYS A 28 25.90 -52.02 -8.17
CA LYS A 28 24.70 -52.47 -8.89
C LYS A 28 23.58 -52.88 -7.93
N GLN A 29 23.92 -53.66 -6.90
CA GLN A 29 22.95 -54.06 -5.87
C GLN A 29 22.41 -52.85 -5.09
N ARG A 30 23.27 -51.88 -4.75
CA ARG A 30 22.84 -50.64 -4.08
C ARG A 30 21.88 -49.82 -4.94
N LEU A 31 22.15 -49.64 -6.22
CA LEU A 31 21.24 -48.93 -7.13
C LEU A 31 19.86 -49.58 -7.24
N LEU A 32 19.84 -50.92 -7.33
CA LEU A 32 18.58 -51.67 -7.36
C LEU A 32 17.82 -51.54 -6.03
N GLN A 33 18.52 -51.57 -4.90
CA GLN A 33 17.92 -51.36 -3.58
C GLN A 33 17.41 -49.92 -3.36
N GLU A 34 18.14 -48.90 -3.81
CA GLU A 34 17.74 -47.49 -3.70
C GLU A 34 16.37 -47.25 -4.37
N ARG A 35 16.14 -47.89 -5.52
CA ARG A 35 14.86 -47.82 -6.25
C ARG A 35 13.73 -48.61 -5.58
N GLN A 36 14.07 -49.72 -4.94
CA GLN A 36 13.11 -50.57 -4.23
C GLN A 36 12.78 -50.04 -2.84
N ARG A 37 13.64 -49.21 -2.27
CA ARG A 37 13.34 -48.52 -1.02
C ARG A 37 12.18 -47.55 -1.28
N PRO A 38 11.05 -47.69 -0.58
CA PRO A 38 10.06 -46.62 -0.57
C PRO A 38 10.78 -45.34 -0.11
N PRO A 39 10.43 -44.16 -0.68
CA PRO A 39 11.08 -42.93 -0.28
C PRO A 39 10.98 -42.83 1.23
N VAL A 40 12.12 -42.94 1.93
CA VAL A 40 12.17 -42.79 3.37
C VAL A 40 11.77 -41.35 3.60
N ARG A 41 10.50 -41.14 3.92
CA ARG A 41 9.93 -39.85 4.28
C ARG A 41 10.59 -39.45 5.59
N ARG A 42 11.82 -38.92 5.52
CA ARG A 42 12.47 -38.13 6.57
C ARG A 42 11.76 -36.78 6.66
N ASN A 43 10.44 -36.84 6.85
CA ASN A 43 9.54 -35.70 6.90
C ASN A 43 9.14 -35.53 8.36
N SER A 44 9.93 -34.83 9.17
CA SER A 44 9.36 -34.29 10.41
C SER A 44 10.11 -33.11 11.04
N VAL A 45 11.39 -32.87 10.73
CA VAL A 45 12.12 -31.77 11.39
C VAL A 45 12.55 -30.66 10.41
N GLY A 46 13.28 -30.99 9.34
CA GLY A 46 13.81 -29.97 8.40
C GLY A 46 12.75 -29.25 7.55
N ARG A 47 11.66 -29.92 7.17
CA ARG A 47 10.55 -29.30 6.39
C ARG A 47 9.55 -28.52 7.25
N ALA A 48 9.50 -28.76 8.56
CA ALA A 48 8.59 -28.07 9.46
C ALA A 48 9.08 -26.63 9.74
N ALA A 49 10.39 -26.45 9.92
CA ALA A 49 11.01 -25.14 10.10
C ALA A 49 10.75 -24.20 8.89
N ASN A 50 10.89 -24.70 7.67
CA ASN A 50 10.65 -23.90 6.46
C ASN A 50 9.17 -23.51 6.29
N ARG A 51 8.23 -24.32 6.79
CA ARG A 51 6.80 -23.96 6.74
C ARG A 51 6.45 -22.86 7.73
N TYR A 52 7.00 -22.90 8.94
CA TYR A 52 6.71 -21.90 9.97
C TYR A 52 7.13 -20.50 9.52
N VAL A 53 8.34 -20.37 8.97
CA VAL A 53 8.84 -19.10 8.42
C VAL A 53 8.02 -18.65 7.21
N ASN A 54 7.61 -19.58 6.33
CA ASN A 54 6.77 -19.25 5.18
C ASN A 54 5.38 -18.72 5.60
N TYR A 55 4.74 -19.34 6.59
CA TYR A 55 3.47 -18.84 7.13
C TYR A 55 3.62 -17.47 7.79
N GLN A 56 4.73 -17.23 8.50
CA GLN A 56 5.02 -15.95 9.12
C GLN A 56 5.25 -14.84 8.08
N MET A 57 5.97 -15.14 7.00
CA MET A 57 6.15 -14.22 5.87
C MET A 57 4.82 -13.87 5.20
N ILE A 58 3.99 -14.87 4.92
CA ILE A 58 2.68 -14.67 4.27
C ILE A 58 1.75 -13.86 5.18
N ALA A 59 1.66 -14.22 6.47
CA ALA A 59 0.83 -13.49 7.42
C ALA A 59 1.31 -12.04 7.61
N GLY A 60 2.63 -11.82 7.67
CA GLY A 60 3.22 -10.48 7.72
C GLY A 60 2.95 -9.66 6.45
N ALA A 61 3.09 -10.26 5.27
CA ALA A 61 2.79 -9.60 4.01
C ALA A 61 1.31 -9.22 3.89
N VAL A 62 0.39 -10.15 4.22
CA VAL A 62 -1.06 -9.89 4.23
C VAL A 62 -1.39 -8.80 5.25
N GLY A 63 -0.83 -8.86 6.46
CA GLY A 63 -1.01 -7.84 7.48
C GLY A 63 -0.53 -6.46 7.04
N LEU A 64 0.64 -6.38 6.39
CA LEU A 64 1.18 -5.13 5.86
C LEU A 64 0.29 -4.54 4.77
N VAL A 65 -0.19 -5.36 3.83
CA VAL A 65 -1.08 -4.91 2.76
C VAL A 65 -2.40 -4.40 3.34
N LEU A 66 -3.02 -5.14 4.25
CA LEU A 66 -4.25 -4.72 4.91
C LEU A 66 -4.05 -3.43 5.73
N PHE A 67 -2.93 -3.33 6.45
CA PHE A 67 -2.56 -2.13 7.19
C PHE A 67 -2.41 -0.91 6.27
N LEU A 68 -1.71 -1.06 5.14
CA LEU A 68 -1.56 0.02 4.16
C LEU A 68 -2.92 0.43 3.57
N VAL A 69 -3.78 -0.53 3.22
CA VAL A 69 -5.14 -0.21 2.74
C VAL A 69 -5.89 0.61 3.77
N VAL A 70 -5.91 0.21 5.04
CA VAL A 70 -6.60 0.95 6.12
C VAL A 70 -5.96 2.32 6.35
N LEU A 71 -4.62 2.40 6.38
CA LEU A 71 -3.88 3.65 6.56
C LEU A 71 -4.24 4.68 5.47
N PHE A 72 -4.24 4.27 4.20
CA PHE A 72 -4.52 5.16 3.08
C PHE A 72 -6.02 5.47 2.91
N THR A 73 -6.92 4.52 3.21
CA THR A 73 -8.37 4.72 3.01
C THR A 73 -9.06 5.40 4.19
N VAL A 74 -8.55 5.25 5.42
CA VAL A 74 -9.20 5.77 6.63
C VAL A 74 -8.36 6.87 7.28
N ILE A 75 -7.05 6.66 7.47
CA ILE A 75 -6.21 7.58 8.26
C ILE A 75 -5.79 8.80 7.44
N LEU A 76 -5.36 8.65 6.18
CA LEU A 76 -5.02 9.79 5.32
C LEU A 76 -6.17 10.78 5.08
N PRO A 77 -7.39 10.36 4.69
CA PRO A 77 -8.47 11.31 4.41
C PRO A 77 -9.02 11.99 5.66
N THR A 78 -8.76 11.47 6.87
CA THR A 78 -9.14 12.18 8.10
C THR A 78 -8.26 13.40 8.38
N MET A 79 -7.03 13.45 7.86
CA MET A 79 -6.10 14.58 8.03
C MET A 79 -6.19 15.64 6.93
N THR A 80 -6.90 15.40 5.82
CA THR A 80 -7.08 16.40 4.74
C THR A 80 -8.19 17.42 5.03
N LYS A 81 -8.90 17.29 6.16
CA LYS A 81 -9.96 18.23 6.57
C LYS A 81 -9.37 19.49 7.23
N THR A 82 -8.45 20.19 6.58
CA THR A 82 -7.87 21.42 7.13
C THR A 82 -8.35 22.64 6.36
N ARG A 83 -9.28 23.35 7.03
CA ARG A 83 -9.67 24.77 6.91
C ARG A 83 -10.48 25.16 5.66
N ALA A 84 -11.79 25.27 5.85
CA ALA A 84 -12.63 26.14 5.02
C ALA A 84 -12.01 27.56 4.98
N PRO A 85 -11.96 28.23 3.82
CA PRO A 85 -11.53 29.63 3.77
C PRO A 85 -12.43 30.43 4.73
N ALA A 86 -11.80 31.21 5.61
CA ALA A 86 -12.54 32.10 6.48
C ALA A 86 -13.44 33.00 5.59
N PRO A 87 -14.70 33.25 5.99
CA PRO A 87 -15.49 34.24 5.28
C PRO A 87 -14.69 35.56 5.26
N PRO A 88 -14.72 36.31 4.15
CA PRO A 88 -14.06 37.61 4.11
C PRO A 88 -14.58 38.45 5.27
N PRO A 89 -13.73 39.26 5.94
CA PRO A 89 -14.22 40.15 6.97
C PRO A 89 -15.32 41.00 6.34
N THR A 90 -16.54 40.91 6.88
CA THR A 90 -17.59 41.86 6.55
C THR A 90 -17.02 43.23 6.89
N SER A 91 -16.66 43.99 5.85
CA SER A 91 -16.28 45.39 5.98
C SER A 91 -17.52 46.12 6.46
N VAL A 92 -17.67 46.23 7.78
CA VAL A 92 -18.63 47.14 8.38
C VAL A 92 -18.07 48.51 8.11
N ALA A 93 -18.54 49.15 7.04
CA ALA A 93 -18.21 50.53 6.75
C ALA A 93 -18.53 51.36 8.02
N PRO A 94 -17.60 52.19 8.52
CA PRO A 94 -17.95 53.09 9.61
C PRO A 94 -19.08 54.00 9.11
N VAL A 95 -20.20 54.02 9.83
CA VAL A 95 -21.23 55.04 9.64
C VAL A 95 -20.58 56.36 10.04
N VAL A 96 -20.10 57.11 9.04
CA VAL A 96 -19.64 58.48 9.22
C VAL A 96 -20.90 59.32 9.36
N THR A 97 -21.30 59.59 10.59
CA THR A 97 -22.35 60.57 10.87
C THR A 97 -21.81 61.95 10.54
N TYR A 98 -22.24 62.51 9.42
CA TYR A 98 -21.99 63.92 9.10
C TYR A 98 -22.89 64.78 9.99
N THR A 99 -22.34 65.32 11.07
CA THR A 99 -22.94 66.47 11.75
C THR A 99 -22.75 67.67 10.84
N TYR A 100 -23.82 68.08 10.15
CA TYR A 100 -23.81 69.35 9.42
C TYR A 100 -23.56 70.49 10.42
N PRO A 101 -22.59 71.39 10.17
CA PRO A 101 -22.52 72.62 10.94
C PRO A 101 -23.81 73.39 10.66
N GLU A 102 -24.49 73.77 11.74
CA GLU A 102 -25.65 74.64 11.71
C GLU A 102 -25.32 75.87 10.85
N VAL A 103 -26.01 75.96 9.71
CA VAL A 103 -25.84 77.05 8.75
C VAL A 103 -26.25 78.33 9.49
N ALA A 104 -25.28 79.22 9.72
CA ALA A 104 -25.57 80.55 10.22
C ALA A 104 -26.71 81.17 9.39
N PRO A 105 -27.70 81.82 10.02
CA PRO A 105 -28.91 82.24 9.31
C PRO A 105 -28.56 83.20 8.16
N GLY A 106 -28.61 82.68 6.93
CA GLY A 106 -28.60 83.48 5.71
C GLY A 106 -29.97 84.15 5.52
N PRO A 107 -30.06 85.20 4.71
CA PRO A 107 -31.27 85.99 4.58
C PRO A 107 -32.44 85.15 4.06
N THR A 108 -33.57 85.24 4.75
CA THR A 108 -34.85 84.62 4.39
C THR A 108 -35.25 85.00 2.96
N VAL A 109 -35.16 84.05 2.04
CA VAL A 109 -35.75 84.19 0.71
C VAL A 109 -37.25 83.89 0.84
N THR A 110 -38.07 84.93 0.79
CA THR A 110 -39.53 84.79 0.76
C THR A 110 -39.94 84.38 -0.65
N ILE A 111 -40.29 83.11 -0.84
CA ILE A 111 -40.89 82.64 -2.09
C ILE A 111 -42.38 82.96 -2.01
N THR A 112 -42.81 83.96 -2.79
CA THR A 112 -44.24 84.21 -3.02
C THR A 112 -44.73 83.15 -4.00
N GLU A 113 -45.43 82.15 -3.50
CA GLU A 113 -46.08 81.13 -4.30
C GLU A 113 -47.25 81.79 -5.06
N VAL A 114 -47.08 82.01 -6.37
CA VAL A 114 -48.16 82.44 -7.25
C VAL A 114 -48.92 81.19 -7.66
N THR A 115 -50.05 80.93 -6.99
CA THR A 115 -51.00 79.88 -7.39
C THR A 115 -51.63 80.26 -8.74
N PRO A 116 -51.46 79.46 -9.81
CA PRO A 116 -52.26 79.65 -11.01
C PRO A 116 -53.70 79.17 -10.75
N GLU A 117 -54.65 80.10 -10.93
CA GLU A 117 -56.10 79.88 -10.84
C GLU A 117 -56.56 78.92 -11.97
N PRO A 118 -57.46 77.97 -11.67
CA PRO A 118 -57.82 76.94 -12.64
C PRO A 118 -58.88 77.43 -13.63
N ARG A 119 -58.57 77.38 -14.94
CA ARG A 119 -59.52 77.01 -16.00
C ARG A 119 -58.83 76.69 -17.31
#